data_AF-A0A645HB01-F1
#
_entry.id   AF-A0A645HB01-F1
#
_cell.length_a   1.000
_cell.length_b   1.000
_cell.length_c   1.000
_cell.angle_alpha   90.00
_cell.angle_beta   90.00
_cell.angle_gamma   90.00
#
_symmetry.space_group_name_H-M   'P 1'
#
loop_
_entity.id
_entity.type
_entity.pdbx_description
1 polymer ?
#
loop_
_entity_poly.entity_id
_entity_poly.type
_entity_poly.pdbx_seq_one_letter_code
_entity_poly.pdbx_strand_id
1 'polypeptide(L)' 'MLKLYINAGKKKKIRRGDILGALVNSGNIPSESIGVIEVFDNYSHAHILNGDGTKLLKAMKEINLKGKPVKIEKAREK' A
#
# COMPACT_ATOMS: atom_id res chain seq x y z
N MET A 1 -13.29 6.15 -0.30
CA MET A 1 -11.96 6.07 0.33
C MET A 1 -11.71 4.62 0.73
N LEU A 2 -10.55 4.04 0.40
CA LEU A 2 -10.22 2.65 0.72
C LEU A 2 -8.91 2.61 1.50
N LYS A 3 -8.90 1.89 2.62
CA LYS A 3 -7.69 1.64 3.41
C LYS A 3 -7.07 0.33 2.94
N LEU A 4 -5.83 0.39 2.47
CA LEU A 4 -5.05 -0.79 2.08
C LEU A 4 -4.23 -1.26 3.27
N TYR A 5 -4.29 -2.56 3.52
CA TYR A 5 -3.41 -3.28 4.42
C TYR A 5 -2.21 -3.79 3.64
N ILE A 6 -1.01 -3.45 4.11
CA ILE A 6 0.25 -3.87 3.50
C ILE A 6 1.00 -4.70 4.54
N ASN A 7 1.34 -5.95 4.21
CA ASN A 7 2.09 -6.85 5.11
C ASN A 7 3.60 -6.51 5.15
N ALA A 8 3.88 -5.23 5.35
CA ALA A 8 5.23 -4.72 5.51
C ALA A 8 5.22 -3.48 6.39
N GLY A 9 6.11 -3.45 7.38
CA GLY A 9 6.23 -2.37 8.35
C GLY A 9 7.69 -2.03 8.65
N LYS A 10 7.91 -1.28 9.73
CA LYS A 10 9.22 -0.82 10.20
C LYS A 10 10.23 -1.96 10.36
N LYS A 11 9.82 -3.15 10.82
CA LYS A 11 10.73 -4.30 10.96
C LYS A 11 11.38 -4.73 9.64
N LYS A 12 10.70 -4.52 8.51
CA LYS A 12 11.25 -4.77 7.16
C LYS A 12 12.04 -3.57 6.61
N LYS A 13 12.38 -2.59 7.45
CA LYS A 13 13.03 -1.32 7.09
C LYS A 13 12.25 -0.54 6.01
N ILE A 14 10.92 -0.59 6.10
CA ILE A 14 10.01 0.12 5.20
C ILE A 14 9.68 1.47 5.78
N ARG A 15 9.76 2.51 4.94
CA ARG A 15 9.35 3.88 5.27
C ARG A 15 8.17 4.29 4.41
N ARG A 16 7.53 5.40 4.79
CA ARG A 16 6.40 6.00 4.06
C ARG A 16 6.73 6.21 2.58
N GLY A 17 7.94 6.73 2.28
CA GLY A 17 8.40 6.96 0.91
C GLY A 17 8.59 5.67 0.09
N ASP A 18 9.06 4.59 0.71
CA ASP A 18 9.17 3.28 0.03
C ASP A 18 7.78 2.75 -0.36
N ILE A 19 6.79 2.91 0.53
CA ILE A 19 5.40 2.50 0.27
C ILE A 19 4.78 3.35 -0.84
N LEU A 20 4.96 4.68 -0.77
CA LEU A 20 4.50 5.59 -1.81
C LEU A 20 5.07 5.18 -3.17
N GLY A 21 6.39 5.00 -3.26
CA GLY A 21 7.07 4.59 -4.48
C GLY A 21 6.61 3.22 -4.99
N ALA A 22 6.35 2.25 -4.11
CA ALA A 22 5.85 0.94 -4.50
C ALA A 22 4.40 0.98 -5.00
N LEU A 23 3.53 1.79 -4.38
CA LEU A 23 2.15 1.95 -4.83
C LEU A 23 2.09 2.66 -6.19
N VAL A 24 2.97 3.63 -6.43
CA VAL A 24 3.06 4.31 -7.73
C VAL A 24 3.62 3.38 -8.80
N ASN A 25 4.78 2.74 -8.55
CA ASN A 25 5.44 1.91 -9.55
C ASN A 25 4.75 0.55 -9.76
N SER A 26 4.46 -0.19 -8.69
CA SER A 26 3.83 -1.52 -8.81
C SER A 26 2.31 -1.43 -8.95
N GLY A 27 1.69 -0.48 -8.26
CA GLY A 27 0.24 -0.36 -8.25
C GLY A 27 -0.34 0.46 -9.38
N ASN A 28 0.51 1.19 -10.13
CA ASN A 28 0.10 2.12 -11.17
C ASN A 28 -0.96 3.13 -10.68
N ILE A 29 -0.82 3.57 -9.43
CA ILE A 29 -1.69 4.56 -8.81
C ILE A 29 -0.94 5.90 -8.78
N PRO A 30 -1.56 7.02 -9.18
CA PRO A 30 -0.92 8.32 -9.04
C PRO A 30 -0.69 8.66 -7.57
N SER A 31 0.44 9.31 -7.27
CA SER A 31 0.79 9.75 -5.91
C SER A 31 -0.26 10.68 -5.32
N GLU A 32 -1.00 11.42 -6.15
CA GLU A 32 -2.11 12.29 -5.76
C GLU A 32 -3.33 11.52 -5.24
N SER A 33 -3.57 10.30 -5.71
CA SER A 33 -4.62 9.42 -5.17
C SER A 33 -4.19 8.76 -3.85
N ILE A 34 -2.91 8.82 -3.48
CA ILE A 34 -2.40 8.24 -2.24
C ILE A 34 -2.46 9.31 -1.14
N GLY A 35 -3.29 9.06 -0.13
CA GLY A 35 -3.44 9.92 1.03
C GLY A 35 -2.47 9.54 2.16
N VAL A 36 -3.02 9.44 3.37
CA VAL A 36 -2.24 9.18 4.58
C VAL A 36 -1.67 7.75 4.57
N ILE A 37 -0.36 7.64 4.83
CA ILE A 37 0.36 6.38 4.99
C ILE A 37 0.78 6.23 6.45
N GLU A 38 0.21 5.23 7.12
CA GLU A 38 0.54 4.83 8.48
C GLU A 38 1.46 3.60 8.45
N VAL A 39 2.63 3.69 9.07
CA VAL A 39 3.60 2.59 9.10
C VAL A 39 3.70 2.07 10.52
N PHE A 40 3.33 0.81 10.72
CA PHE A 40 3.45 0.09 12.00
C PHE A 40 4.68 -0.81 11.99
N ASP A 41 4.94 -1.52 13.09
CA ASP A 41 6.11 -2.39 13.21
C ASP A 41 6.07 -3.59 12.26
N ASN A 42 4.94 -4.30 12.21
CA ASN A 42 4.78 -5.49 11.37
C ASN A 42 4.07 -5.22 10.03
N TYR A 43 3.23 -4.21 9.95
CA TYR A 43 2.39 -3.91 8.79
C TYR A 43 2.30 -2.40 8.54
N SER A 44 1.66 -1.99 7.45
CA SER A 44 1.39 -0.59 7.16
C SER A 44 -0.02 -0.44 6.58
N HIS A 45 -0.61 0.73 6.80
CA HIS A 45 -1.85 1.13 6.17
C HIS A 45 -1.62 2.30 5.21
N ALA A 46 -2.22 2.23 4.03
CA ALA A 46 -2.23 3.34 3.09
C ALA A 46 -3.66 3.69 2.72
N HIS A 47 -4.03 4.95 2.89
CA HIS A 47 -5.32 5.47 2.46
C HIS A 47 -5.25 5.81 0.98
N ILE A 48 -6.12 5.21 0.18
CA ILE A 48 -6.23 5.52 -1.25
C ILE A 48 -7.59 6.17 -1.53
N LEU A 49 -7.51 7.33 -2.17
CA LEU A 49 -8.60 8.17 -2.63
C LEU A 49 -9.01 7.75 -4.06
N ASN A 50 -10.07 8.34 -4.60
CA ASN A 50 -10.52 8.14 -5.99
C ASN A 50 -10.92 6.72 -6.43
N GLY A 51 -10.93 5.74 -5.52
CA GLY A 51 -11.38 4.37 -5.83
C GLY A 51 -10.31 3.49 -6.50
N ASP A 52 -9.13 4.03 -6.79
CA ASP A 52 -7.99 3.32 -7.37
C ASP A 52 -7.53 2.14 -6.52
N GLY A 53 -7.69 2.19 -5.19
CA GLY A 53 -7.36 1.09 -4.30
C GLY A 53 -8.14 -0.19 -4.61
N THR A 54 -9.37 -0.08 -5.12
CA THR A 54 -10.20 -1.23 -5.52
C THR A 54 -9.73 -1.81 -6.85
N LYS A 55 -9.29 -0.93 -7.77
CA LYS A 55 -8.72 -1.31 -9.07
C LYS A 55 -7.40 -2.03 -8.87
N LEU A 56 -6.56 -1.54 -7.97
CA LEU A 56 -5.32 -2.20 -7.55
C LEU A 56 -5.60 -3.57 -6.95
N LEU A 57 -6.49 -3.69 -5.96
CA LEU A 57 -6.85 -4.99 -5.36
C LEU A 57 -7.42 -6.01 -6.36
N LYS A 58 -8.08 -5.54 -7.41
CA LYS A 58 -8.58 -6.40 -8.50
C LYS A 58 -7.48 -6.79 -9.49
N ALA A 59 -6.56 -5.87 -9.78
CA ALA A 59 -5.47 -6.12 -10.72
C ALA A 59 -4.35 -6.97 -10.11
N MET A 60 -3.98 -6.69 -8.85
CA MET A 60 -2.82 -7.29 -8.17
C MET A 60 -3.08 -7.40 -6.66
N LYS A 61 -2.76 -8.55 -6.07
CA LYS A 61 -2.79 -8.75 -4.60
C LYS A 61 -1.41 -8.62 -3.94
N GLU A 62 -0.40 -8.32 -4.74
CA GLU A 62 0.99 -8.21 -4.31
C GLU A 62 1.64 -7.01 -4.99
N ILE A 63 2.39 -6.23 -4.23
CA ILE A 63 3.19 -5.11 -4.74
C ILE A 63 4.67 -5.39 -4.51
N ASN A 64 5.52 -4.85 -5.38
CA ASN A 64 6.96 -4.98 -5.19
C ASN A 64 7.46 -3.83 -4.32
N LEU A 65 7.76 -4.16 -3.07
CA LEU A 65 8.25 -3.21 -2.09
C LEU A 65 9.73 -3.49 -1.85
N LYS A 66 10.59 -2.58 -2.31
CA LYS A 66 12.05 -2.67 -2.15
C LYS A 66 12.64 -3.98 -2.68
N GLY A 67 12.16 -4.42 -3.84
CA GLY A 67 12.61 -5.66 -4.50
C GLY A 67 12.03 -6.95 -3.90
N LYS A 68 11.08 -6.85 -2.95
CA LYS A 68 10.38 -8.00 -2.39
C LYS A 68 8.88 -7.91 -2.67
N PRO A 69 8.23 -8.99 -3.14
CA PRO A 69 6.78 -9.03 -3.25
C PRO A 69 6.17 -8.99 -1.85
N VAL A 70 5.22 -8.08 -1.66
CA VAL A 70 4.48 -7.88 -0.40
C VAL A 70 3.00 -7.97 -0.70
N LYS A 71 2.30 -8.79 0.07
CA LYS A 71 0.85 -8.92 -0.03
C LYS A 71 0.15 -7.64 0.41
N ILE A 72 -0.80 -7.22 -0.41
CA ILE A 72 -1.72 -6.12 -0.16
C ILE A 72 -3.14 -6.66 -0.06
N GLU A 73 -3.87 -6.18 0.91
CA GLU A 73 -5.25 -6.56 1.17
C GLU A 73 -6.10 -5.32 1.44
N LYS A 74 -7.42 -5.44 1.29
CA LYS A 74 -8.30 -4.39 1.78
C LYS A 74 -8.26 -4.43 3.30
N ALA A 75 -7.87 -3.33 3.95
CA ALA A 75 -8.00 -3.24 5.39
C ALA A 75 -9.50 -3.32 5.73
N ARG A 76 -9.87 -4.38 6.45
CA ARG A 76 -11.20 -4.50 7.03
C ARG A 76 -11.17 -3.74 8.35
N GLU A 77 -11.82 -2.57 8.40
CA GLU A 77 -12.33 -2.07 9.67
C GLU A 77 -13.38 -3.09 10.15
N LYS A 78 -13.19 -3.59 11.37
CA LYS A 78 -14.15 -4.41 12.08
C LYS A 78 -14.66 -3.60 13.26
#